data_AF-A0A6N4SXN3-F1
#
_entry.id   AF-A0A6N4SXN3-F1
#
_cell.length_a   1.000
_cell.length_b   1.000
_cell.length_c   1.000
_cell.angle_alpha   90.00
_cell.angle_beta   90.00
_cell.angle_gamma   90.00
#
_symmetry.space_group_name_H-M   'P 1'
#
loop_
_entity.id
_entity.type
_entity.pdbx_description
1 polymer ?
#
loop_
_entity_poly.entity_id
_entity_poly.type
_entity_poly.pdbx_seq_one_letter_code
_entity_poly.pdbx_strand_id
1 'polypeptide(L)'
;MERYIVNNVEEAVEMALQFKKDGQYDWFRGQLQANWMPATSMERAVQRGEPQEVITQRIRRFVGWAQSEPSVRYLADPANCDQLMAILQHYGFPTCYVDFSTEPGIAGFFASDCKDPPAPGTVSAIFCLDTADLRSFYDKYITPHTKQGQQKLEIDLISVNVDNLWRLQAQAGHFVYTNHNWYHFYDLDRIEFPWSGYPSFPPKNSIYPEHQSALEQLLNNYFEDERRALNHKLFIQEQIERASLGQSMVKHLFVRSDGYDAGKYDTPPGELPSWSEEALKPWFETPAEIFYEVVGIQQTITLRDGPNVPPPSAQLAYGISTAMRQDTSLRLRAVQWKLQGLPEAVDHERIERLVREAWNGMRRLPYTDDDIAAAFGALLELCAQPGCLSSSGAEVHQAFKNWCGDAMEVEFGASDTGSRGYCSAMRLYGAIDPAWAKGLSSGVVFSNARAAFMLCHEPKRMMDFPAFASLFGRELIPSQLARGRSLIHFNPARLDAFGLP
;
A
#
# COMPACT_ATOMS: atom_id res chain seq x y z
N MET A 1 18.67 -32.96 -14.98
CA MET A 1 18.77 -31.59 -15.51
C MET A 1 18.82 -31.61 -17.03
N GLU A 2 17.66 -31.54 -17.65
CA GLU A 2 17.50 -31.25 -19.07
C GLU A 2 17.53 -29.74 -19.30
N ARG A 3 18.16 -29.34 -20.41
CA ARG A 3 18.24 -27.94 -20.86
C ARG A 3 17.62 -27.87 -22.24
N TYR A 4 16.52 -27.13 -22.36
CA TYR A 4 15.86 -26.86 -23.63
C TYR A 4 16.28 -25.48 -24.10
N ILE A 5 16.62 -25.32 -25.38
CA ILE A 5 17.09 -24.04 -25.94
C ILE A 5 16.09 -23.61 -27.01
N VAL A 6 15.61 -22.36 -26.89
CA VAL A 6 14.65 -21.75 -27.82
C VAL A 6 15.07 -20.32 -28.18
N ASN A 7 14.40 -19.69 -29.15
CA ASN A 7 14.90 -18.45 -29.76
C ASN A 7 14.52 -17.17 -29.00
N ASN A 8 13.47 -17.19 -28.18
CA ASN A 8 12.94 -16.01 -27.50
C ASN A 8 11.99 -16.41 -26.35
N VAL A 9 11.48 -15.40 -25.62
CA VAL A 9 10.57 -15.60 -24.49
C VAL A 9 9.23 -16.20 -24.92
N GLU A 10 8.70 -15.87 -26.09
CA GLU A 10 7.43 -16.43 -26.58
C GLU A 10 7.51 -17.94 -26.81
N GLU A 11 8.55 -18.43 -27.49
CA GLU A 11 8.78 -19.86 -27.68
C GLU A 11 9.02 -20.58 -26.35
N ALA A 12 9.70 -19.93 -25.39
CA ALA A 12 9.91 -20.49 -24.07
C ALA A 12 8.60 -20.65 -23.29
N VAL A 13 7.72 -19.65 -23.36
CA VAL A 13 6.39 -19.70 -22.74
C VAL A 13 5.51 -20.77 -23.41
N GLU A 14 5.53 -20.88 -24.74
CA GLU A 14 4.76 -21.91 -25.46
C GLU A 14 5.21 -23.33 -25.10
N MET A 15 6.52 -23.55 -25.01
CA MET A 15 7.07 -24.83 -24.56
C MET A 15 6.69 -25.15 -23.11
N ALA A 16 6.79 -24.17 -22.20
CA ALA A 16 6.37 -24.36 -20.80
C ALA A 16 4.86 -24.64 -20.67
N LEU A 17 4.01 -23.99 -21.48
CA LEU A 17 2.58 -24.30 -21.57
C LEU A 17 2.34 -25.73 -22.05
N GLN A 18 3.11 -26.20 -23.04
CA GLN A 18 3.01 -27.57 -23.52
C GLN A 18 3.43 -28.58 -22.44
N PHE A 19 4.52 -28.32 -21.72
CA PHE A 19 4.92 -29.17 -20.59
C PHE A 19 3.86 -29.20 -19.47
N LYS A 20 3.24 -28.06 -19.14
CA LYS A 20 2.12 -27.99 -18.19
C LYS A 20 0.95 -28.84 -18.65
N LYS A 21 0.58 -28.72 -19.93
CA LYS A 21 -0.53 -29.46 -20.54
C LYS A 21 -0.28 -30.97 -20.56
N ASP A 22 0.96 -31.38 -20.80
CA ASP A 22 1.38 -32.78 -20.80
C ASP A 22 1.56 -33.35 -19.37
N GLY A 23 1.40 -32.51 -18.34
CA GLY A 23 1.54 -32.90 -16.94
C GLY A 23 2.97 -33.18 -16.52
N GLN A 24 3.96 -32.65 -17.24
CA GLN A 24 5.39 -32.84 -16.94
C GLN A 24 5.88 -31.92 -15.82
N TYR A 25 5.38 -30.67 -15.80
CA TYR A 25 5.71 -29.69 -14.77
C TYR A 25 4.47 -28.87 -14.44
N ASP A 26 4.32 -28.47 -13.18
CA ASP A 26 3.16 -27.71 -12.72
C ASP A 26 3.53 -26.31 -12.23
N TRP A 27 4.77 -26.08 -11.79
CA TRP A 27 5.26 -24.78 -11.30
C TRP A 27 6.42 -24.24 -12.13
N PHE A 28 6.45 -22.93 -12.34
CA PHE A 28 7.40 -22.25 -13.21
C PHE A 28 8.01 -21.02 -12.53
N ARG A 29 9.31 -20.78 -12.75
CA ARG A 29 10.00 -19.58 -12.25
C ARG A 29 10.83 -18.92 -13.36
N GLY A 30 10.56 -17.65 -13.61
CA GLY A 30 11.36 -16.83 -14.52
C GLY A 30 12.61 -16.28 -13.85
N GLN A 31 13.75 -16.34 -14.55
CA GLN A 31 15.00 -15.70 -14.14
C GLN A 31 15.66 -14.99 -15.32
N LEU A 32 16.07 -13.74 -15.08
CA LEU A 32 16.75 -12.91 -16.08
C LEU A 32 18.06 -13.52 -16.57
N GLN A 33 18.79 -14.24 -15.70
CA GLN A 33 19.99 -14.97 -16.07
C GLN A 33 19.86 -16.46 -15.72
N ALA A 34 20.08 -17.33 -16.70
CA ALA A 34 19.96 -18.77 -16.56
C ALA A 34 20.95 -19.39 -15.55
N ASN A 35 22.06 -18.70 -15.27
CA ASN A 35 23.06 -19.12 -14.29
C ASN A 35 22.72 -18.68 -12.86
N TRP A 36 21.66 -17.91 -12.64
CA TRP A 36 21.19 -17.56 -11.31
C TRP A 36 20.45 -18.74 -10.70
N MET A 37 21.03 -19.29 -9.64
CA MET A 37 20.39 -20.36 -8.88
C MET A 37 19.09 -19.88 -8.24
N PRO A 38 18.09 -20.75 -8.07
CA PRO A 38 16.82 -20.42 -7.41
C PRO A 38 16.99 -20.32 -5.88
N ALA A 39 17.92 -19.46 -5.45
CA ALA A 39 18.22 -19.18 -4.06
C ALA A 39 17.10 -18.37 -3.39
N THR A 40 16.95 -18.54 -2.09
CA THR A 40 16.01 -17.74 -1.29
C THR A 40 16.49 -16.29 -1.16
N SER A 41 15.58 -15.35 -0.89
CA SER A 41 15.98 -13.96 -0.63
C SER A 41 16.75 -13.84 0.69
N MET A 42 16.48 -14.71 1.68
CA MET A 42 17.26 -14.84 2.92
C MET A 42 18.70 -15.25 2.64
N GLU A 43 18.93 -16.28 1.81
CA GLU A 43 20.28 -16.70 1.45
C GLU A 43 21.08 -15.55 0.83
N ARG A 44 20.46 -14.84 -0.12
CA ARG A 44 21.09 -13.67 -0.74
C ARG A 44 21.40 -12.55 0.28
N ALA A 45 20.51 -12.32 1.24
CA ALA A 45 20.73 -11.32 2.28
C ALA A 45 21.92 -11.69 3.19
N VAL A 46 22.01 -12.95 3.60
CA VAL A 46 23.15 -13.47 4.39
C VAL A 46 24.46 -13.35 3.59
N GLN A 47 24.46 -13.69 2.30
CA GLN A 47 25.63 -13.52 1.44
C GLN A 47 26.07 -12.07 1.28
N ARG A 48 25.12 -11.11 1.34
CA ARG A 48 25.41 -9.66 1.36
C ARG A 48 25.87 -9.15 2.73
N GLY A 49 25.85 -9.99 3.77
CA GLY A 49 26.22 -9.61 5.12
C GLY A 49 25.13 -8.84 5.88
N GLU A 50 23.85 -8.99 5.49
CA GLU A 50 22.74 -8.40 6.25
C GLU A 50 22.62 -9.09 7.62
N PRO A 51 22.65 -8.35 8.75
CA PRO A 51 22.59 -8.97 10.07
C PRO A 51 21.23 -9.64 10.34
N GLN A 52 21.25 -10.91 10.74
CA GLN A 52 20.04 -11.69 11.01
C GLN A 52 19.18 -11.07 12.12
N GLU A 53 19.81 -10.42 13.11
CA GLU A 53 19.12 -9.71 14.18
C GLU A 53 18.28 -8.55 13.65
N VAL A 54 18.76 -7.83 12.63
CA VAL A 54 18.02 -6.71 12.02
C VAL A 54 16.78 -7.22 11.32
N ILE A 55 16.89 -8.30 10.53
CA ILE A 55 15.74 -8.93 9.86
C ILE A 55 14.73 -9.41 10.92
N THR A 56 15.20 -10.08 11.96
CA THR A 56 14.34 -10.58 13.06
C THR A 56 13.62 -9.45 13.78
N GLN A 57 14.28 -8.32 14.05
CA GLN A 57 13.67 -7.16 14.70
C GLN A 57 12.57 -6.53 13.82
N ARG A 58 12.80 -6.43 12.52
CA ARG A 58 11.79 -5.89 11.58
C ARG A 58 10.56 -6.80 11.49
N ILE A 59 10.75 -8.12 11.44
CA ILE A 59 9.64 -9.09 11.49
C ILE A 59 8.85 -8.94 12.79
N ARG A 60 9.52 -8.85 13.95
CA ARG A 60 8.84 -8.64 15.24
C ARG A 60 8.05 -7.34 15.27
N ARG A 61 8.58 -6.27 14.70
CA ARG A 61 7.86 -4.99 14.58
C ARG A 61 6.60 -5.13 13.73
N PHE A 62 6.70 -5.81 12.58
CA PHE A 62 5.55 -6.07 11.72
C PHE A 62 4.48 -6.89 12.43
N VAL A 63 4.87 -7.98 13.12
CA VAL A 63 3.94 -8.82 13.89
C VAL A 63 3.28 -8.02 15.02
N GLY A 64 4.03 -7.19 15.74
CA GLY A 64 3.48 -6.32 16.78
C GLY A 64 2.46 -5.32 16.23
N TRP A 65 2.72 -4.72 15.07
CA TRP A 65 1.76 -3.86 14.37
C TRP A 65 0.54 -4.64 13.88
N ALA A 66 0.74 -5.84 13.31
CA ALA A 66 -0.36 -6.67 12.83
C ALA A 66 -1.31 -7.05 13.98
N GLN A 67 -0.79 -7.31 15.18
CA GLN A 67 -1.62 -7.57 16.37
C GLN A 67 -2.55 -6.40 16.73
N SER A 68 -2.09 -5.17 16.57
CA SER A 68 -2.88 -3.97 16.86
C SER A 68 -3.88 -3.61 15.76
N GLU A 69 -3.66 -4.07 14.51
CA GLU A 69 -4.48 -3.72 13.35
C GLU A 69 -5.54 -4.80 13.04
N PRO A 70 -6.85 -4.54 13.27
CA PRO A 70 -7.90 -5.54 13.10
C PRO A 70 -7.90 -6.26 11.75
N SER A 71 -7.66 -5.55 10.64
CA SER A 71 -7.75 -6.13 9.29
C SER A 71 -6.62 -7.11 8.95
N VAL A 72 -5.53 -7.13 9.73
CA VAL A 72 -4.39 -8.05 9.52
C VAL A 72 -4.01 -8.85 10.76
N ARG A 73 -4.79 -8.74 11.84
CA ARG A 73 -4.51 -9.42 13.13
C ARG A 73 -4.32 -10.92 13.00
N TYR A 74 -5.02 -11.56 12.07
CA TYR A 74 -4.90 -12.99 11.81
C TYR A 74 -3.46 -13.41 11.41
N LEU A 75 -2.67 -12.52 10.81
CA LEU A 75 -1.26 -12.78 10.44
C LEU A 75 -0.35 -13.00 11.65
N ALA A 76 -0.78 -12.61 12.85
CA ALA A 76 -0.03 -12.86 14.08
C ALA A 76 -0.21 -14.29 14.61
N ASP A 77 -1.18 -15.05 14.09
CA ASP A 77 -1.36 -16.46 14.40
C ASP A 77 -0.31 -17.31 13.65
N PRO A 78 0.46 -18.17 14.34
CA PRO A 78 1.40 -19.09 13.69
C PRO A 78 0.79 -19.94 12.58
N ALA A 79 -0.52 -20.23 12.61
CA ALA A 79 -1.21 -20.96 11.55
C ALA A 79 -1.20 -20.21 10.20
N ASN A 80 -0.97 -18.90 10.20
CA ASN A 80 -0.92 -18.02 9.03
C ASN A 80 0.51 -17.60 8.67
N CYS A 81 1.53 -18.35 9.10
CA CYS A 81 2.93 -17.99 8.89
C CYS A 81 3.28 -17.83 7.40
N ASP A 82 2.72 -18.65 6.52
CA ASP A 82 3.00 -18.61 5.08
C ASP A 82 2.43 -17.34 4.44
N GLN A 83 1.24 -16.90 4.87
CA GLN A 83 0.63 -15.64 4.42
C GLN A 83 1.45 -14.44 4.90
N LEU A 84 1.88 -14.46 6.16
CA LEU A 84 2.78 -13.45 6.72
C LEU A 84 4.08 -13.37 5.92
N MET A 85 4.72 -14.50 5.64
CA MET A 85 6.00 -14.54 4.91
C MET A 85 5.84 -14.14 3.45
N ALA A 86 4.74 -14.53 2.78
CA ALA A 86 4.42 -14.08 1.44
C ALA A 86 4.26 -12.55 1.37
N ILE A 87 3.55 -11.94 2.34
CA ILE A 87 3.44 -10.48 2.45
C ILE A 87 4.82 -9.85 2.66
N LEU A 88 5.61 -10.35 3.61
CA LEU A 88 6.93 -9.79 3.90
C LEU A 88 7.85 -9.85 2.67
N GLN A 89 7.90 -11.00 1.98
CA GLN A 89 8.66 -11.17 0.74
C GLN A 89 8.18 -10.22 -0.36
N HIS A 90 6.87 -10.06 -0.51
CA HIS A 90 6.25 -9.14 -1.46
C HIS A 90 6.73 -7.69 -1.26
N TYR A 91 6.95 -7.30 0.00
CA TYR A 91 7.45 -5.99 0.41
C TYR A 91 8.99 -5.94 0.59
N GLY A 92 9.70 -6.93 0.05
CA GLY A 92 11.16 -6.93 -0.06
C GLY A 92 11.91 -7.43 1.17
N PHE A 93 11.24 -8.10 2.11
CA PHE A 93 11.94 -8.76 3.21
C PHE A 93 12.65 -10.02 2.73
N PRO A 94 13.87 -10.27 3.20
CA PRO A 94 14.50 -11.58 3.03
C PRO A 94 13.70 -12.67 3.75
N THR A 95 13.38 -13.74 3.03
CA THR A 95 12.61 -14.90 3.50
C THR A 95 13.23 -16.19 2.97
N CYS A 96 12.87 -17.32 3.59
CA CYS A 96 13.27 -18.66 3.19
C CYS A 96 12.41 -19.25 2.05
N TYR A 97 11.68 -18.41 1.32
CA TYR A 97 10.71 -18.81 0.31
C TYR A 97 11.24 -18.43 -1.07
N VAL A 98 11.08 -19.33 -2.04
CA VAL A 98 11.44 -19.12 -3.45
C VAL A 98 10.15 -19.01 -4.25
N ASP A 99 9.98 -17.89 -4.97
CA ASP A 99 8.76 -17.65 -5.76
C ASP A 99 8.69 -18.53 -7.00
N PHE A 100 7.54 -19.12 -7.22
CA PHE A 100 7.11 -19.79 -8.43
C PHE A 100 5.73 -19.25 -8.83
N SER A 101 5.30 -19.57 -10.03
CA SER A 101 3.95 -19.32 -10.51
C SER A 101 3.45 -20.57 -11.20
N THR A 102 2.14 -20.82 -11.13
CA THR A 102 1.52 -21.87 -11.95
C THR A 102 1.38 -21.44 -13.40
N GLU A 103 1.56 -20.16 -13.72
CA GLU A 103 1.32 -19.62 -15.05
C GLU A 103 2.63 -19.38 -15.82
N PRO A 104 2.92 -20.16 -16.88
CA PRO A 104 4.13 -19.99 -17.69
C PRO A 104 4.34 -18.59 -18.24
N GLY A 105 3.26 -17.88 -18.61
CA GLY A 105 3.35 -16.49 -19.08
C GLY A 105 3.89 -15.54 -18.00
N ILE A 106 3.54 -15.76 -16.73
CA ILE A 106 4.05 -14.97 -15.61
C ILE A 106 5.54 -15.28 -15.39
N ALA A 107 5.94 -16.55 -15.49
CA ALA A 107 7.35 -16.93 -15.45
C ALA A 107 8.13 -16.30 -16.62
N GLY A 108 7.60 -16.32 -17.85
CA GLY A 108 8.20 -15.64 -18.99
C GLY A 108 8.36 -14.13 -18.76
N PHE A 109 7.34 -13.48 -18.17
CA PHE A 109 7.43 -12.07 -17.78
C PHE A 109 8.60 -11.82 -16.83
N PHE A 110 8.74 -12.59 -15.74
CA PHE A 110 9.82 -12.42 -14.77
C PHE A 110 11.21 -12.82 -15.31
N ALA A 111 11.27 -13.70 -16.30
CA ALA A 111 12.50 -14.01 -17.03
C ALA A 111 12.96 -12.84 -17.91
N SER A 112 12.07 -11.90 -18.23
CA SER A 112 12.35 -10.71 -19.03
C SER A 112 12.32 -9.39 -18.24
N ASP A 113 11.79 -9.38 -17.01
CA ASP A 113 11.59 -8.17 -16.20
C ASP A 113 12.93 -7.61 -15.70
N CYS A 114 13.31 -6.45 -16.24
CA CYS A 114 14.49 -5.71 -15.84
C CYS A 114 14.25 -4.21 -15.94
N LYS A 115 14.93 -3.45 -15.08
CA LYS A 115 14.89 -1.97 -15.12
C LYS A 115 15.62 -1.43 -16.34
N ASP A 116 16.80 -1.98 -16.59
CA ASP A 116 17.68 -1.64 -17.71
C ASP A 116 17.95 -2.90 -18.53
N PRO A 117 18.05 -2.81 -19.87
CA PRO A 117 18.37 -3.96 -20.71
C PRO A 117 19.66 -4.65 -20.22
N PRO A 118 19.67 -5.99 -20.11
CA PRO A 118 20.86 -6.70 -19.66
C PRO A 118 21.97 -6.65 -20.71
N ALA A 119 23.17 -7.10 -20.33
CA ALA A 119 24.29 -7.14 -21.26
C ALA A 119 23.96 -7.97 -22.52
N PRO A 120 24.44 -7.57 -23.72
CA PRO A 120 24.23 -8.34 -24.94
C PRO A 120 24.67 -9.80 -24.77
N GLY A 121 23.84 -10.74 -25.23
CA GLY A 121 24.09 -12.17 -25.08
C GLY A 121 23.67 -12.76 -23.72
N THR A 122 22.99 -11.99 -22.87
CA THR A 122 22.37 -12.54 -21.65
C THR A 122 21.35 -13.62 -22.03
N VAL A 123 21.52 -14.80 -21.44
CA VAL A 123 20.60 -15.93 -21.57
C VAL A 123 19.69 -15.94 -20.36
N SER A 124 18.40 -15.80 -20.60
CA SER A 124 17.34 -15.89 -19.60
C SER A 124 16.80 -17.32 -19.53
N ALA A 125 16.05 -17.64 -18.46
CA ALA A 125 15.48 -18.97 -18.29
C ALA A 125 14.11 -18.97 -17.62
N ILE A 126 13.30 -19.95 -18.02
CA ILE A 126 12.17 -20.44 -17.23
C ILE A 126 12.60 -21.77 -16.60
N PHE A 127 12.66 -21.82 -15.27
CA PHE A 127 12.83 -23.05 -14.51
C PHE A 127 11.49 -23.77 -14.38
N CYS A 128 11.50 -25.08 -14.61
CA CYS A 128 10.33 -25.93 -14.59
C CYS A 128 10.43 -26.90 -13.41
N LEU A 129 9.39 -26.96 -12.59
CA LEU A 129 9.32 -27.79 -11.39
C LEU A 129 8.13 -28.75 -11.50
N ASP A 130 8.41 -30.04 -11.35
CA ASP A 130 7.44 -31.06 -11.00
C ASP A 130 7.37 -31.15 -9.47
N THR A 131 6.28 -30.67 -8.90
CA THR A 131 6.12 -30.62 -7.44
C THR A 131 5.96 -32.01 -6.83
N ALA A 132 5.39 -32.97 -7.57
CA ALA A 132 5.23 -34.35 -7.11
C ALA A 132 6.57 -35.08 -7.08
N ASP A 133 7.40 -34.89 -8.11
CA ASP A 133 8.76 -35.46 -8.14
C ASP A 133 9.64 -34.88 -7.03
N LEU A 134 9.63 -33.55 -6.85
CA LEU A 134 10.40 -32.91 -5.77
C LEU A 134 10.01 -33.46 -4.39
N ARG A 135 8.71 -33.62 -4.12
CA ARG A 135 8.24 -34.19 -2.85
C ARG A 135 8.71 -35.64 -2.68
N SER A 136 8.54 -36.46 -3.71
CA SER A 136 9.00 -37.85 -3.75
C SER A 136 10.51 -37.96 -3.51
N PHE A 137 11.30 -37.07 -4.12
CA PHE A 137 12.74 -37.00 -3.95
C PHE A 137 13.12 -36.73 -2.48
N TYR A 138 12.53 -35.72 -1.86
CA TYR A 138 12.84 -35.38 -0.46
C TYR A 138 12.44 -36.48 0.52
N ASP A 139 11.25 -37.05 0.35
CA ASP A 139 10.75 -38.14 1.19
C ASP A 139 11.64 -39.38 1.11
N LYS A 140 12.18 -39.66 -0.08
CA LYS A 140 13.00 -40.85 -0.33
C LYS A 140 14.48 -40.67 0.05
N TYR A 141 15.06 -39.51 -0.22
CA TYR A 141 16.53 -39.33 -0.18
C TYR A 141 17.03 -38.32 0.85
N ILE A 142 16.19 -37.44 1.39
CA ILE A 142 16.62 -36.37 2.29
C ILE A 142 16.09 -36.60 3.70
N THR A 143 14.77 -36.69 3.86
CA THR A 143 14.08 -36.85 5.15
C THR A 143 14.63 -38.01 5.98
N PRO A 144 14.86 -39.22 5.43
CA PRO A 144 15.34 -40.37 6.21
C PRO A 144 16.77 -40.24 6.74
N HIS A 145 17.56 -39.30 6.23
CA HIS A 145 19.00 -39.16 6.53
C HIS A 145 19.34 -38.00 7.46
N THR A 146 18.34 -37.30 8.00
CA THR A 146 18.55 -36.29 9.03
C THR A 146 18.86 -36.97 10.38
N LYS A 147 20.12 -36.91 10.81
CA LYS A 147 20.56 -37.55 12.07
C LYS A 147 19.97 -36.84 13.29
N GLN A 148 19.71 -37.59 14.35
CA GLN A 148 19.36 -37.04 15.67
C GLN A 148 20.39 -35.97 16.09
N GLY A 149 19.92 -34.75 16.32
CA GLY A 149 20.74 -33.60 16.73
C GLY A 149 21.24 -32.71 15.60
N GLN A 150 21.00 -33.04 14.32
CA GLN A 150 21.19 -32.11 13.20
C GLN A 150 19.88 -31.39 12.87
N GLN A 151 19.98 -30.14 12.40
CA GLN A 151 18.83 -29.42 11.87
C GLN A 151 18.26 -30.21 10.69
N LYS A 152 16.97 -30.54 10.76
CA LYS A 152 16.28 -31.27 9.71
C LYS A 152 16.26 -30.41 8.45
N LEU A 153 16.72 -30.95 7.33
CA LEU A 153 16.58 -30.30 6.03
C LEU A 153 15.10 -30.40 5.62
N GLU A 154 14.47 -29.25 5.44
CA GLU A 154 13.03 -29.15 5.20
C GLU A 154 12.78 -28.44 3.87
N ILE A 155 11.78 -28.96 3.16
CA ILE A 155 11.20 -28.33 1.98
C ILE A 155 9.69 -28.43 2.10
N ASP A 156 8.99 -27.36 1.76
CA ASP A 156 7.53 -27.36 1.68
C ASP A 156 7.06 -26.63 0.43
N LEU A 157 5.97 -27.15 -0.12
CA LEU A 157 5.30 -26.63 -1.30
C LEU A 157 4.06 -25.87 -0.85
N ILE A 158 4.08 -24.55 -1.03
CA ILE A 158 3.17 -23.63 -0.38
C ILE A 158 2.37 -22.86 -1.44
N SER A 159 1.05 -23.03 -1.41
CA SER A 159 0.09 -22.20 -2.13
C SER A 159 -0.54 -21.23 -1.15
N VAL A 160 -0.26 -19.93 -1.33
CA VAL A 160 -0.82 -18.88 -0.47
C VAL A 160 -1.82 -18.05 -1.26
N ASN A 161 -3.01 -17.89 -0.69
CA ASN A 161 -3.90 -16.81 -1.05
C ASN A 161 -3.98 -15.85 0.15
N VAL A 162 -3.66 -14.58 -0.10
CA VAL A 162 -3.89 -13.49 0.83
C VAL A 162 -5.02 -12.65 0.24
N ASP A 163 -6.19 -12.70 0.87
CA ASP A 163 -7.33 -11.91 0.44
C ASP A 163 -6.95 -10.43 0.36
N ASN A 164 -7.42 -9.75 -0.68
CA ASN A 164 -7.10 -8.36 -0.97
C ASN A 164 -5.61 -8.09 -1.29
N LEU A 165 -4.69 -9.05 -1.36
CA LEU A 165 -3.33 -8.76 -1.85
C LEU A 165 -3.27 -8.95 -3.37
N TRP A 166 -3.89 -8.02 -4.10
CA TRP A 166 -4.16 -8.15 -5.53
C TRP A 166 -2.91 -8.37 -6.38
N ARG A 167 -1.80 -7.71 -6.07
CA ARG A 167 -0.54 -7.94 -6.80
C ARG A 167 -0.02 -9.38 -6.61
N LEU A 168 -0.17 -9.97 -5.42
CA LEU A 168 0.20 -11.37 -5.20
C LEU A 168 -0.75 -12.32 -5.95
N GLN A 169 -2.05 -12.04 -5.92
CA GLN A 169 -3.06 -12.80 -6.67
C GLN A 169 -2.81 -12.76 -8.18
N ALA A 170 -2.49 -11.58 -8.72
CA ALA A 170 -2.22 -11.36 -10.14
C ALA A 170 -0.99 -12.13 -10.65
N GLN A 171 -0.05 -12.45 -9.75
CA GLN A 171 1.18 -13.20 -10.04
C GLN A 171 0.98 -14.72 -9.96
N ALA A 172 -0.20 -15.20 -9.55
CA ALA A 172 -0.48 -16.61 -9.28
C ALA A 172 0.62 -17.27 -8.41
N GLY A 173 1.06 -16.53 -7.39
CA GLY A 173 2.26 -16.83 -6.61
C GLY A 173 2.15 -18.15 -5.84
N HIS A 174 3.15 -19.00 -6.03
CA HIS A 174 3.41 -20.23 -5.30
C HIS A 174 4.81 -20.18 -4.73
N PHE A 175 5.08 -20.94 -3.67
CA PHE A 175 6.36 -20.85 -3.01
C PHE A 175 6.93 -22.22 -2.67
N VAL A 176 8.23 -22.35 -2.86
CA VAL A 176 9.02 -23.41 -2.23
C VAL A 176 9.63 -22.80 -0.97
N TYR A 177 9.21 -23.25 0.21
CA TYR A 177 9.93 -22.98 1.45
C TYR A 177 11.11 -23.94 1.56
N THR A 178 12.26 -23.42 1.98
CA THR A 178 13.42 -24.25 2.31
C THR A 178 14.33 -23.59 3.34
N ASN A 179 14.87 -24.39 4.26
CA ASN A 179 15.83 -23.93 5.25
C ASN A 179 17.31 -24.15 4.84
N HIS A 180 17.56 -24.52 3.58
CA HIS A 180 18.87 -24.83 3.06
C HIS A 180 18.99 -24.52 1.55
N ASN A 181 20.18 -24.69 0.99
CA ASN A 181 20.45 -24.48 -0.44
C ASN A 181 19.93 -25.68 -1.26
N TRP A 182 18.61 -25.79 -1.39
CA TRP A 182 17.90 -26.93 -1.98
C TRP A 182 18.37 -27.32 -3.40
N TYR A 183 18.79 -26.32 -4.19
CA TYR A 183 19.30 -26.50 -5.55
C TYR A 183 20.68 -27.19 -5.63
N HIS A 184 21.31 -27.52 -4.49
CA HIS A 184 22.47 -28.41 -4.44
C HIS A 184 22.09 -29.89 -4.37
N PHE A 185 20.83 -30.19 -4.06
CA PHE A 185 20.31 -31.55 -3.90
C PHE A 185 19.38 -31.94 -5.05
N TYR A 186 18.64 -30.96 -5.57
CA TYR A 186 17.63 -31.16 -6.60
C TYR A 186 17.93 -30.28 -7.82
N ASP A 187 18.09 -30.92 -8.98
CA ASP A 187 18.31 -30.24 -10.25
C ASP A 187 16.98 -29.89 -10.91
N LEU A 188 16.78 -28.60 -11.25
CA LEU A 188 15.64 -28.16 -12.03
C LEU A 188 15.93 -28.20 -13.53
N ASP A 189 14.97 -28.73 -14.27
CA ASP A 189 14.95 -28.57 -15.73
C ASP A 189 14.61 -27.13 -16.10
N ARG A 190 15.12 -26.66 -17.23
CA ARG A 190 14.93 -25.27 -17.64
C ARG A 190 14.91 -25.07 -19.14
N ILE A 191 14.16 -24.06 -19.55
CA ILE A 191 14.07 -23.57 -20.92
C ILE A 191 14.89 -22.28 -20.98
N GLU A 192 15.92 -22.26 -21.82
CA GLU A 192 16.86 -21.15 -21.98
C GLU A 192 16.62 -20.43 -23.31
N PHE A 193 16.70 -19.10 -23.28
CA PHE A 193 16.51 -18.25 -24.45
C PHE A 193 17.32 -16.96 -24.32
N PRO A 194 17.73 -16.34 -25.44
CA PRO A 194 18.36 -15.01 -25.39
C PRO A 194 17.31 -13.96 -24.97
N TRP A 195 17.70 -13.02 -24.11
CA TRP A 195 16.81 -11.93 -23.71
C TRP A 195 16.35 -11.10 -24.91
N SER A 196 15.03 -10.96 -25.09
CA SER A 196 14.39 -10.29 -26.23
C SER A 196 13.44 -9.15 -25.84
N GLY A 197 13.44 -8.76 -24.56
CA GLY A 197 12.47 -7.82 -24.00
C GLY A 197 11.27 -8.49 -23.30
N TYR A 198 10.30 -7.68 -22.86
CA TYR A 198 9.07 -8.20 -22.25
C TYR A 198 8.28 -9.07 -23.24
N PRO A 199 7.65 -10.16 -22.78
CA PRO A 199 6.77 -10.93 -23.63
C PRO A 199 5.57 -10.08 -24.07
N SER A 200 5.00 -10.41 -25.24
CA SER A 200 3.76 -9.78 -25.72
C SER A 200 2.56 -9.96 -24.78
N PHE A 201 2.56 -11.03 -23.97
CA PHE A 201 1.56 -11.31 -22.94
C PHE A 201 2.18 -12.16 -21.82
N PRO A 202 1.82 -11.94 -20.53
CA PRO A 202 0.91 -10.92 -20.02
C PRO A 202 1.53 -9.51 -19.97
N PRO A 203 0.75 -8.43 -20.14
CA PRO A 203 1.27 -7.06 -20.05
C PRO A 203 1.67 -6.70 -18.62
N LYS A 204 2.62 -5.77 -18.47
CA LYS A 204 3.16 -5.35 -17.17
C LYS A 204 2.08 -4.96 -16.14
N ASN A 205 1.05 -4.24 -16.56
CA ASN A 205 -0.05 -3.80 -15.67
C ASN A 205 -0.97 -4.93 -15.20
N SER A 206 -0.90 -6.12 -15.82
CA SER A 206 -1.59 -7.31 -15.30
C SER A 206 -0.77 -8.07 -14.26
N ILE A 207 0.56 -7.89 -14.23
CA ILE A 207 1.48 -8.45 -13.22
C ILE A 207 1.71 -7.48 -12.06
N TYR A 208 1.69 -6.18 -12.38
CA TYR A 208 1.80 -5.07 -11.45
C TYR A 208 0.55 -4.18 -11.62
N PRO A 209 -0.58 -4.58 -11.01
CA PRO A 209 -1.82 -3.82 -11.13
C PRO A 209 -1.66 -2.37 -10.70
N GLU A 210 -2.23 -1.46 -11.47
CA GLU A 210 -2.27 -0.03 -11.11
C GLU A 210 -3.31 0.26 -10.04
N HIS A 211 -4.32 -0.60 -9.93
CA HIS A 211 -5.30 -0.57 -8.86
C HIS A 211 -4.76 -1.27 -7.61
N GLN A 212 -5.13 -0.75 -6.44
CA GLN A 212 -4.74 -1.29 -5.16
C GLN A 212 -5.97 -1.57 -4.31
N SER A 213 -5.92 -2.64 -3.54
CA SER A 213 -6.94 -2.93 -2.53
C SER A 213 -6.76 -2.06 -1.28
N ALA A 214 -7.73 -2.13 -0.36
CA ALA A 214 -7.59 -1.52 0.96
C ALA A 214 -6.42 -2.12 1.78
N LEU A 215 -6.17 -3.42 1.64
CA LEU A 215 -5.07 -4.09 2.32
C LEU A 215 -3.70 -3.62 1.80
N GLU A 216 -3.55 -3.50 0.48
CA GLU A 216 -2.30 -3.03 -0.12
C GLU A 216 -1.98 -1.59 0.30
N GLN A 217 -2.99 -0.71 0.34
CA GLN A 217 -2.81 0.65 0.84
C GLN A 217 -2.38 0.68 2.31
N LEU A 218 -2.98 -0.16 3.15
CA LEU A 218 -2.62 -0.29 4.55
C LEU A 218 -1.18 -0.78 4.74
N LEU A 219 -0.78 -1.82 4.00
CA LEU A 219 0.58 -2.35 4.03
C LEU A 219 1.58 -1.33 3.48
N ASN A 220 1.26 -0.63 2.38
CA ASN A 220 2.09 0.44 1.83
C ASN A 220 2.37 1.51 2.88
N ASN A 221 1.35 1.95 3.62
CA ASN A 221 1.51 2.93 4.71
C ASN A 221 2.46 2.41 5.79
N TYR A 222 2.28 1.18 6.27
CA TYR A 222 3.19 0.57 7.24
C TYR A 222 4.64 0.53 6.73
N PHE A 223 4.88 0.05 5.51
CA PHE A 223 6.24 -0.11 4.98
C PHE A 223 6.90 1.21 4.56
N GLU A 224 6.13 2.24 4.20
CA GLU A 224 6.64 3.61 4.04
C GLU A 224 7.13 4.15 5.39
N ASP A 225 6.36 3.98 6.47
CA ASP A 225 6.77 4.47 7.78
C ASP A 225 7.87 3.64 8.44
N GLU A 226 7.91 2.34 8.19
CA GLU A 226 9.06 1.53 8.58
C GLU A 226 10.33 2.09 7.95
N ARG A 227 10.30 2.37 6.64
CA ARG A 227 11.43 2.99 5.91
C ARG A 227 11.78 4.37 6.45
N ARG A 228 10.78 5.23 6.73
CA ARG A 228 11.02 6.54 7.34
C ARG A 228 11.64 6.43 8.73
N ALA A 229 11.16 5.50 9.57
CA ALA A 229 11.68 5.28 10.91
C ALA A 229 13.13 4.77 10.88
N LEU A 230 13.47 3.88 9.93
CA LEU A 230 14.84 3.44 9.70
C LEU A 230 15.73 4.60 9.26
N ASN A 231 15.29 5.39 8.28
CA ASN A 231 16.00 6.58 7.81
C ASN A 231 16.12 7.64 8.91
N HIS A 232 15.12 7.79 9.77
CA HIS A 232 15.14 8.74 10.88
C HIS A 232 16.11 8.30 11.99
N LYS A 233 16.17 7.00 12.30
CA LYS A 233 17.21 6.48 13.22
C LYS A 233 18.60 6.72 12.67
N LEU A 234 18.82 6.49 11.37
CA LEU A 234 20.08 6.79 10.70
C LEU A 234 20.39 8.30 10.76
N PHE A 235 19.40 9.16 10.50
CA PHE A 235 19.53 10.61 10.62
C PHE A 235 19.86 11.03 12.06
N ILE A 236 19.17 10.50 13.07
CA ILE A 236 19.46 10.79 14.48
C ILE A 236 20.87 10.31 14.84
N GLN A 237 21.28 9.12 14.42
CA GLN A 237 22.65 8.63 14.62
C GLN A 237 23.66 9.59 14.01
N GLU A 238 23.43 10.04 12.77
CA GLU A 238 24.26 11.04 12.10
C GLU A 238 24.26 12.37 12.86
N GLN A 239 23.12 12.82 13.41
CA GLN A 239 23.04 14.02 14.24
C GLN A 239 23.79 13.86 15.58
N ILE A 240 23.73 12.69 16.21
CA ILE A 240 24.47 12.39 17.45
C ILE A 240 25.98 12.37 17.15
N GLU A 241 26.40 11.78 16.03
CA GLU A 241 27.79 11.82 15.58
C GLU A 241 28.24 13.26 15.32
N ARG A 242 27.43 14.06 14.60
CA ARG A 242 27.70 15.49 14.38
C ARG A 242 27.75 16.30 15.68
N ALA A 243 26.88 15.99 16.64
CA ALA A 243 26.88 16.62 17.96
C ALA A 243 28.14 16.23 18.76
N SER A 244 28.60 14.99 18.65
CA SER A 244 29.88 14.54 19.23
C SER A 244 31.09 15.24 18.61
N LEU A 245 30.93 15.76 17.37
CA LEU A 245 31.88 16.61 16.66
C LEU A 245 31.65 18.12 16.87
N GLY A 246 30.76 18.51 17.81
CA GLY A 246 30.53 19.90 18.20
C GLY A 246 29.57 20.70 17.31
N GLN A 247 28.77 20.05 16.46
CA GLN A 247 27.80 20.73 15.58
C GLN A 247 26.40 20.83 16.23
N SER A 248 25.63 21.86 15.84
CA SER A 248 24.30 22.15 16.39
C SER A 248 23.23 21.15 15.91
N MET A 249 22.39 20.67 16.83
CA MET A 249 21.26 19.78 16.53
C MET A 249 19.97 20.53 16.25
N VAL A 250 19.07 19.91 15.47
CA VAL A 250 17.69 20.37 15.27
C VAL A 250 16.83 19.96 16.48
N LYS A 251 16.03 20.89 17.02
CA LYS A 251 15.11 20.62 18.14
C LYS A 251 13.87 19.86 17.67
N HIS A 252 13.55 18.75 18.32
CA HIS A 252 12.28 18.04 18.15
C HIS A 252 11.21 18.59 19.10
N LEU A 253 9.97 18.72 18.61
CA LEU A 253 8.78 18.99 19.42
C LEU A 253 8.26 17.68 20.01
N PHE A 254 7.97 17.68 21.32
CA PHE A 254 7.38 16.54 22.02
C PHE A 254 5.85 16.62 21.95
N VAL A 255 5.21 15.58 21.43
CA VAL A 255 3.76 15.37 21.55
C VAL A 255 3.48 14.80 22.95
N ARG A 256 2.45 15.33 23.63
CA ARG A 256 2.03 14.85 24.96
C ARG A 256 1.45 13.45 24.84
N SER A 257 1.81 12.54 25.75
CA SER A 257 1.33 11.15 25.77
C SER A 257 -0.17 10.99 26.02
N ASP A 258 -0.81 12.01 26.59
CA ASP A 258 -2.10 11.87 27.24
C ASP A 258 -3.28 12.29 26.35
N GLY A 259 -3.05 12.71 25.10
CA GLY A 259 -4.12 13.05 24.16
C GLY A 259 -4.77 14.45 24.35
N TYR A 260 -4.69 15.00 25.56
CA TYR A 260 -5.34 16.27 25.93
C TYR A 260 -4.63 16.98 27.09
N ASP A 261 -4.95 18.26 27.35
CA ASP A 261 -4.44 19.01 28.49
C ASP A 261 -5.34 18.83 29.72
N ALA A 262 -5.01 17.88 30.61
CA ALA A 262 -5.80 17.59 31.80
C ALA A 262 -6.08 18.81 32.70
N GLY A 263 -5.21 19.81 32.70
CA GLY A 263 -5.41 21.05 33.48
C GLY A 263 -6.46 21.99 32.91
N LYS A 264 -7.10 21.63 31.79
CA LYS A 264 -8.12 22.44 31.09
C LYS A 264 -9.53 21.83 31.17
N TYR A 265 -9.70 20.71 31.85
CA TYR A 265 -10.98 20.01 31.97
C TYR A 265 -11.35 19.80 33.43
N ASP A 266 -12.63 20.02 33.75
CA ASP A 266 -13.19 19.68 35.06
C ASP A 266 -13.41 18.16 35.20
N THR A 267 -13.60 17.49 34.06
CA THR A 267 -13.66 16.03 33.96
C THR A 267 -12.97 15.62 32.67
N PRO A 268 -12.06 14.62 32.69
CA PRO A 268 -11.41 14.13 31.48
C PRO A 268 -12.42 13.83 30.35
N PRO A 269 -12.17 14.30 29.12
CA PRO A 269 -13.10 14.06 28.03
C PRO A 269 -13.17 12.57 27.73
N GLY A 270 -14.36 11.99 27.79
CA GLY A 270 -14.61 10.60 27.39
C GLY A 270 -14.61 10.42 25.87
N GLU A 271 -14.69 9.17 25.41
CA GLU A 271 -14.97 8.89 24.01
C GLU A 271 -16.42 9.30 23.68
N LEU A 272 -16.60 9.97 22.55
CA LEU A 272 -17.91 10.44 22.11
C LEU A 272 -18.75 9.26 21.58
N PRO A 273 -20.08 9.26 21.77
CA PRO A 273 -20.94 8.17 21.29
C PRO A 273 -20.85 7.91 19.78
N SER A 274 -20.56 8.95 18.99
CA SER A 274 -20.36 8.85 17.54
C SER A 274 -19.10 8.06 17.14
N TRP A 275 -18.22 7.77 18.10
CA TRP A 275 -17.02 6.93 17.97
C TRP A 275 -17.16 5.57 18.67
N SER A 276 -18.37 5.16 19.07
CA SER A 276 -18.62 3.84 19.64
C SER A 276 -18.20 2.71 18.70
N GLU A 277 -17.89 1.53 19.26
CA GLU A 277 -17.55 0.34 18.49
C GLU A 277 -18.64 0.01 17.45
N GLU A 278 -19.91 0.15 17.83
CA GLU A 278 -21.05 -0.05 16.93
C GLU A 278 -21.08 0.96 15.78
N ALA A 279 -20.78 2.24 16.05
CA ALA A 279 -20.75 3.28 15.02
C ALA A 279 -19.57 3.11 14.05
N LEU A 280 -18.43 2.65 14.55
CA LEU A 280 -17.20 2.51 13.76
C LEU A 280 -17.05 1.14 13.10
N LYS A 281 -17.83 0.14 13.49
CA LYS A 281 -17.76 -1.22 12.92
C LYS A 281 -17.69 -1.23 11.37
N PRO A 282 -18.54 -0.50 10.62
CA PRO A 282 -18.47 -0.51 9.15
C PRO A 282 -17.18 0.11 8.58
N TRP A 283 -16.45 0.90 9.36
CA TRP A 283 -15.17 1.51 8.96
C TRP A 283 -13.99 0.55 9.16
N PHE A 284 -14.13 -0.50 9.96
CA PHE A 284 -13.07 -1.50 10.17
C PHE A 284 -13.29 -2.79 9.37
N GLU A 285 -14.51 -3.03 8.88
CA GLU A 285 -14.81 -4.15 8.00
C GLU A 285 -14.14 -3.98 6.63
N THR A 286 -13.34 -4.97 6.24
CA THR A 286 -12.71 -5.03 4.91
C THR A 286 -13.19 -6.31 4.22
N PRO A 287 -14.22 -6.22 3.34
CA PRO A 287 -14.68 -7.39 2.59
C PRO A 287 -13.56 -7.98 1.75
N ALA A 288 -13.53 -9.32 1.63
CA ALA A 288 -12.59 -9.99 0.75
C ALA A 288 -12.92 -9.68 -0.72
N GLU A 289 -11.91 -9.27 -1.48
CA GLU A 289 -11.99 -8.99 -2.91
C GLU A 289 -11.03 -9.90 -3.67
N ILE A 290 -11.55 -10.56 -4.71
CA ILE A 290 -10.76 -11.36 -5.65
C ILE A 290 -10.37 -10.46 -6.80
N PHE A 291 -9.05 -10.30 -7.03
CA PHE A 291 -8.49 -9.38 -8.03
C PHE A 291 -9.22 -9.45 -9.39
N TYR A 292 -9.31 -10.64 -9.98
CA TYR A 292 -9.89 -10.84 -11.32
C TYR A 292 -11.39 -10.57 -11.41
N GLU A 293 -12.11 -10.53 -10.29
CA GLU A 293 -13.53 -10.19 -10.25
C GLU A 293 -13.76 -8.69 -10.10
N VAL A 294 -12.80 -7.97 -9.52
CA VAL A 294 -12.96 -6.56 -9.16
C VAL A 294 -12.41 -5.61 -10.22
N VAL A 295 -11.36 -6.01 -10.95
CA VAL A 295 -10.73 -5.17 -11.98
C VAL A 295 -11.38 -5.32 -13.37
N GLY A 296 -11.06 -4.39 -14.27
CA GLY A 296 -11.45 -4.45 -15.69
C GLY A 296 -12.61 -3.54 -16.09
N ILE A 297 -13.18 -2.78 -15.16
CA ILE A 297 -14.22 -1.79 -15.47
C ILE A 297 -13.57 -0.45 -15.85
N GLN A 298 -14.04 0.14 -16.95
CA GLN A 298 -13.64 1.48 -17.37
C GLN A 298 -14.88 2.39 -17.46
N GLN A 299 -14.75 3.63 -16.98
CA GLN A 299 -15.77 4.66 -17.09
C GLN A 299 -15.15 5.93 -17.68
N THR A 300 -15.83 6.54 -18.65
CA THR A 300 -15.37 7.77 -19.30
C THR A 300 -16.25 8.94 -18.88
N ILE A 301 -15.62 10.02 -18.42
CA ILE A 301 -16.28 11.30 -18.12
C ILE A 301 -15.75 12.37 -19.07
N THR A 302 -16.65 13.00 -19.80
CA THR A 302 -16.33 14.11 -20.71
C THR A 302 -16.66 15.44 -20.04
N LEU A 303 -15.65 16.24 -19.80
CA LEU A 303 -15.75 17.62 -19.33
C LEU A 303 -15.91 18.54 -20.54
N ARG A 304 -16.82 19.51 -20.42
CA ARG A 304 -17.10 20.49 -21.47
C ARG A 304 -16.51 21.84 -21.08
N ASP A 305 -16.18 22.62 -22.09
CA ASP A 305 -15.80 24.01 -21.96
C ASP A 305 -16.85 24.93 -22.61
N GLY A 306 -17.01 26.14 -22.09
CA GLY A 306 -17.92 27.14 -22.61
C GLY A 306 -18.52 28.07 -21.54
N PRO A 307 -19.08 29.23 -21.95
CA PRO A 307 -19.44 30.33 -21.04
C PRO A 307 -20.57 30.00 -20.05
N ASN A 308 -21.42 29.02 -20.37
CA ASN A 308 -22.55 28.60 -19.51
C ASN A 308 -22.35 27.18 -18.96
N VAL A 309 -21.16 26.62 -19.11
CA VAL A 309 -20.84 25.28 -18.61
C VAL A 309 -20.41 25.39 -17.14
N PRO A 310 -20.90 24.53 -16.24
CA PRO A 310 -20.41 24.50 -14.86
C PRO A 310 -18.89 24.30 -14.80
N PRO A 311 -18.22 24.72 -13.70
CA PRO A 311 -16.79 24.47 -13.52
C PRO A 311 -16.44 22.99 -13.73
N PRO A 312 -15.25 22.68 -14.31
CA PRO A 312 -14.82 21.31 -14.57
C PRO A 312 -14.92 20.38 -13.34
N SER A 313 -14.65 20.91 -12.14
CA SER A 313 -14.77 20.18 -10.87
C SER A 313 -16.20 19.75 -10.55
N ALA A 314 -17.17 20.64 -10.75
CA ALA A 314 -18.60 20.34 -10.57
C ALA A 314 -19.09 19.34 -11.63
N GLN A 315 -18.60 19.44 -12.87
CA GLN A 315 -18.90 18.46 -13.93
C GLN A 315 -18.36 17.07 -13.57
N LEU A 316 -17.12 16.99 -13.08
CA LEU A 316 -16.50 15.72 -12.64
C LEU A 316 -17.28 15.11 -11.47
N ALA A 317 -17.55 15.88 -10.41
CA ALA A 317 -18.33 15.42 -9.27
C ALA A 317 -19.72 14.90 -9.70
N TYR A 318 -20.41 15.64 -10.58
CA TYR A 318 -21.69 15.21 -11.12
C TYR A 318 -21.59 13.91 -11.93
N GLY A 319 -20.57 13.77 -12.77
CA GLY A 319 -20.32 12.56 -13.57
C GLY A 319 -20.09 11.33 -12.70
N ILE A 320 -19.25 11.46 -11.67
CA ILE A 320 -18.94 10.40 -10.70
C ILE A 320 -20.19 9.99 -9.92
N SER A 321 -20.92 10.96 -9.35
CA SER A 321 -22.18 10.71 -8.63
C SER A 321 -23.22 10.04 -9.53
N THR A 322 -23.33 10.47 -10.80
CA THR A 322 -24.27 9.87 -11.76
C THR A 322 -23.88 8.44 -12.11
N ALA A 323 -22.59 8.14 -12.29
CA ALA A 323 -22.12 6.79 -12.54
C ALA A 323 -22.47 5.84 -11.37
N MET A 324 -22.24 6.26 -10.11
CA MET A 324 -22.61 5.47 -8.93
C MET A 324 -24.12 5.29 -8.78
N ARG A 325 -24.94 6.31 -9.12
CA ARG A 325 -26.41 6.19 -9.12
C ARG A 325 -26.92 5.22 -10.19
N GLN A 326 -26.26 5.15 -11.34
CA GLN A 326 -26.65 4.27 -12.44
C GLN A 326 -26.24 2.82 -12.19
N ASP A 327 -25.10 2.62 -11.53
CA ASP A 327 -24.59 1.30 -11.16
C ASP A 327 -24.29 1.23 -9.66
N THR A 328 -25.26 0.74 -8.90
CA THR A 328 -25.11 0.55 -7.44
C THR A 328 -24.02 -0.46 -7.07
N SER A 329 -23.57 -1.30 -8.01
CA SER A 329 -22.46 -2.25 -7.81
C SER A 329 -21.10 -1.64 -8.11
N LEU A 330 -21.03 -0.39 -8.61
CA LEU A 330 -19.78 0.24 -9.04
C LEU A 330 -18.74 0.28 -7.91
N ARG A 331 -19.18 0.54 -6.67
CA ARG A 331 -18.33 0.56 -5.47
C ARG A 331 -17.78 -0.82 -5.06
N LEU A 332 -18.25 -1.90 -5.68
CA LEU A 332 -17.68 -3.25 -5.55
C LEU A 332 -16.55 -3.49 -6.58
N ARG A 333 -16.25 -2.52 -7.45
CA ARG A 333 -15.31 -2.66 -8.56
C ARG A 333 -14.15 -1.67 -8.48
N ALA A 334 -13.00 -2.06 -8.99
CA ALA A 334 -11.90 -1.16 -9.31
C ALA A 334 -12.20 -0.54 -10.69
N VAL A 335 -12.38 0.78 -10.71
CA VAL A 335 -12.83 1.51 -11.91
C VAL A 335 -11.68 2.33 -12.46
N GLN A 336 -11.31 2.06 -13.72
CA GLN A 336 -10.45 2.94 -14.47
C GLN A 336 -11.26 4.13 -15.00
N TRP A 337 -11.08 5.28 -14.36
CA TRP A 337 -11.68 6.54 -14.80
C TRP A 337 -10.86 7.14 -15.94
N LYS A 338 -11.54 7.48 -17.03
CA LYS A 338 -10.96 8.17 -18.19
C LYS A 338 -11.58 9.55 -18.33
N LEU A 339 -10.73 10.58 -18.28
CA LEU A 339 -11.18 11.96 -18.26
C LEU A 339 -10.86 12.64 -19.59
N GLN A 340 -11.88 13.19 -20.23
CA GLN A 340 -11.76 13.89 -21.51
C GLN A 340 -12.15 15.36 -21.35
N GLY A 341 -11.54 16.25 -22.14
CA GLY A 341 -11.80 17.69 -22.07
C GLY A 341 -11.28 18.36 -20.79
N LEU A 342 -10.19 17.84 -20.23
CA LEU A 342 -9.54 18.44 -19.06
C LEU A 342 -9.00 19.84 -19.39
N PRO A 343 -8.97 20.78 -18.42
CA PRO A 343 -8.35 22.07 -18.60
C PRO A 343 -6.85 21.95 -18.92
N GLU A 344 -6.31 22.85 -19.75
CA GLU A 344 -4.89 22.82 -20.16
C GLU A 344 -3.90 22.86 -18.98
N ALA A 345 -4.29 23.49 -17.87
CA ALA A 345 -3.47 23.59 -16.66
C ALA A 345 -3.36 22.25 -15.88
N VAL A 346 -4.13 21.22 -16.25
CA VAL A 346 -4.20 19.95 -15.54
C VAL A 346 -3.43 18.87 -16.30
N ASP A 347 -2.46 18.27 -15.62
CA ASP A 347 -1.78 17.06 -16.10
C ASP A 347 -2.75 15.86 -16.09
N HIS A 348 -3.03 15.34 -17.29
CA HIS A 348 -3.95 14.23 -17.53
C HIS A 348 -3.54 12.94 -16.80
N GLU A 349 -2.28 12.53 -16.89
CA GLU A 349 -1.80 11.29 -16.29
C GLU A 349 -1.86 11.38 -14.77
N ARG A 350 -1.47 12.55 -14.23
CA ARG A 350 -1.52 12.81 -12.80
C ARG A 350 -2.95 12.76 -12.27
N ILE A 351 -3.91 13.46 -12.89
CA ILE A 351 -5.28 13.48 -12.36
C ILE A 351 -5.94 12.10 -12.44
N GLU A 352 -5.75 11.34 -13.53
CA GLU A 352 -6.27 9.97 -13.63
C GLU A 352 -5.69 9.06 -12.55
N ARG A 353 -4.38 9.17 -12.27
CA ARG A 353 -3.74 8.43 -11.17
C ARG A 353 -4.33 8.80 -9.81
N LEU A 354 -4.46 10.09 -9.49
CA LEU A 354 -4.97 10.53 -8.18
C LEU A 354 -6.45 10.17 -7.99
N VAL A 355 -7.25 10.26 -9.05
CA VAL A 355 -8.65 9.81 -9.07
C VAL A 355 -8.74 8.31 -8.82
N ARG A 356 -7.86 7.51 -9.43
CA ARG A 356 -7.78 6.06 -9.16
C ARG A 356 -7.38 5.77 -7.71
N GLU A 357 -6.39 6.48 -7.18
CA GLU A 357 -5.96 6.33 -5.77
C GLU A 357 -7.09 6.69 -4.80
N ALA A 358 -7.81 7.80 -5.04
CA ALA A 358 -8.98 8.18 -4.27
C ALA A 358 -10.11 7.14 -4.37
N TRP A 359 -10.42 6.65 -5.57
CA TRP A 359 -11.42 5.60 -5.77
C TRP A 359 -11.08 4.35 -4.96
N ASN A 360 -9.85 3.86 -5.10
CA ASN A 360 -9.37 2.66 -4.43
C ASN A 360 -9.50 2.82 -2.90
N GLY A 361 -9.09 3.97 -2.36
CA GLY A 361 -9.12 4.20 -0.91
C GLY A 361 -10.49 4.52 -0.32
N MET A 362 -11.43 5.08 -1.10
CA MET A 362 -12.72 5.51 -0.58
C MET A 362 -13.89 4.56 -0.86
N ARG A 363 -13.88 3.83 -1.99
CA ARG A 363 -15.10 3.13 -2.49
C ARG A 363 -15.68 2.09 -1.54
N ARG A 364 -14.83 1.40 -0.76
CA ARG A 364 -15.25 0.36 0.20
C ARG A 364 -15.52 0.91 1.60
N LEU A 365 -15.07 2.13 1.89
CA LEU A 365 -15.33 2.77 3.17
C LEU A 365 -16.73 3.38 3.19
N PRO A 366 -17.36 3.58 4.37
CA PRO A 366 -18.71 4.13 4.52
C PRO A 366 -18.89 5.61 4.13
N TYR A 367 -18.07 6.13 3.21
CA TYR A 367 -18.28 7.44 2.60
C TYR A 367 -19.59 7.46 1.81
N THR A 368 -20.26 8.62 1.81
CA THR A 368 -21.39 8.83 0.90
C THR A 368 -20.88 9.01 -0.53
N ASP A 369 -21.74 8.73 -1.50
CA ASP A 369 -21.44 8.96 -2.92
C ASP A 369 -21.12 10.44 -3.19
N ASP A 370 -21.75 11.35 -2.44
CA ASP A 370 -21.47 12.79 -2.52
C ASP A 370 -20.08 13.14 -1.96
N ASP A 371 -19.61 12.46 -0.91
CA ASP A 371 -18.26 12.66 -0.38
C ASP A 371 -17.19 12.25 -1.40
N ILE A 372 -17.38 11.09 -2.04
CA ILE A 372 -16.47 10.58 -3.07
C ILE A 372 -16.47 11.51 -4.30
N ALA A 373 -17.66 11.90 -4.78
CA ALA A 373 -17.79 12.81 -5.90
C ALA A 373 -17.15 14.18 -5.62
N ALA A 374 -17.37 14.74 -4.43
CA ALA A 374 -16.76 15.99 -4.01
C ALA A 374 -15.23 15.89 -3.91
N ALA A 375 -14.70 14.77 -3.41
CA ALA A 375 -13.26 14.53 -3.37
C ALA A 375 -12.62 14.57 -4.77
N PHE A 376 -13.30 14.02 -5.78
CA PHE A 376 -12.80 13.99 -7.17
C PHE A 376 -12.85 15.39 -7.79
N GLY A 377 -13.92 16.14 -7.53
CA GLY A 377 -14.01 17.56 -7.90
C GLY A 377 -12.87 18.37 -7.28
N ALA A 378 -12.62 18.19 -5.98
CA ALA A 378 -11.53 18.86 -5.26
C ALA A 378 -10.14 18.49 -5.81
N LEU A 379 -9.89 17.22 -6.16
CA LEU A 379 -8.65 16.80 -6.81
C LEU A 379 -8.41 17.56 -8.10
N LEU A 380 -9.44 17.72 -8.94
CA LEU A 380 -9.30 18.44 -10.21
C LEU A 380 -8.96 19.92 -9.99
N GLU A 381 -9.60 20.59 -9.03
CA GLU A 381 -9.30 21.99 -8.70
C GLU A 381 -7.88 22.15 -8.17
N LEU A 382 -7.46 21.28 -7.24
CA LEU A 382 -6.13 21.30 -6.65
C LEU A 382 -5.03 20.98 -7.67
N CYS A 383 -5.29 20.06 -8.59
CA CYS A 383 -4.37 19.76 -9.70
C CYS A 383 -4.20 20.94 -10.66
N ALA A 384 -5.22 21.81 -10.79
CA ALA A 384 -5.14 23.03 -11.57
C ALA A 384 -4.44 24.20 -10.84
N GLN A 385 -4.21 24.11 -9.52
CA GLN A 385 -3.55 25.17 -8.76
C GLN A 385 -2.02 25.16 -8.97
N PRO A 386 -1.42 26.26 -9.47
CA PRO A 386 0.02 26.43 -9.46
C PRO A 386 0.55 26.38 -8.02
N GLY A 387 1.67 25.67 -7.80
CA GLY A 387 2.31 25.61 -6.49
C GLY A 387 1.82 24.48 -5.57
N CYS A 388 0.77 23.73 -5.92
CA CYS A 388 0.30 22.59 -5.10
C CYS A 388 1.38 21.51 -4.88
N LEU A 389 2.31 21.35 -5.84
CA LEU A 389 3.47 20.44 -5.74
C LEU A 389 4.77 21.13 -5.35
N SER A 390 4.75 22.44 -5.06
CA SER A 390 5.98 23.18 -4.78
C SER A 390 6.73 22.59 -3.59
N SER A 391 8.06 22.71 -3.61
CA SER A 391 8.89 22.46 -2.43
C SER A 391 8.77 23.59 -1.41
N SER A 392 8.30 24.78 -1.82
CA SER A 392 8.04 25.92 -0.94
C SER A 392 6.70 25.75 -0.21
N GLY A 393 6.75 25.64 1.11
CA GLY A 393 5.55 25.56 1.94
C GLY A 393 4.63 26.77 1.80
N ALA A 394 5.17 27.96 1.52
CA ALA A 394 4.38 29.18 1.32
C ALA A 394 3.56 29.12 0.02
N GLU A 395 4.14 28.62 -1.07
CA GLU A 395 3.44 28.45 -2.35
C GLU A 395 2.35 27.38 -2.25
N VAL A 396 2.65 26.28 -1.56
CA VAL A 396 1.67 25.23 -1.28
C VAL A 396 0.50 25.80 -0.47
N HIS A 397 0.78 26.51 0.63
CA HIS A 397 -0.25 27.10 1.47
C HIS A 397 -1.12 28.10 0.67
N GLN A 398 -0.52 28.89 -0.22
CA GLN A 398 -1.26 29.81 -1.07
C GLN A 398 -2.14 29.07 -2.10
N ALA A 399 -1.65 27.99 -2.70
CA ALA A 399 -2.42 27.15 -3.62
C ALA A 399 -3.69 26.60 -2.94
N PHE A 400 -3.56 26.10 -1.70
CA PHE A 400 -4.70 25.63 -0.92
C PHE A 400 -5.63 26.75 -0.48
N LYS A 401 -5.12 27.96 -0.20
CA LYS A 401 -5.97 29.15 0.05
C LYS A 401 -6.75 29.62 -1.16
N ASN A 402 -6.19 29.47 -2.37
CA ASN A 402 -6.89 29.77 -3.61
C ASN A 402 -8.05 28.79 -3.85
N TRP A 403 -7.87 27.52 -3.43
CA TRP A 403 -8.92 26.51 -3.46
C TRP A 403 -9.97 26.72 -2.37
N CYS A 404 -9.54 26.96 -1.12
CA CYS A 404 -10.40 27.19 0.03
C CYS A 404 -9.88 28.38 0.83
N GLY A 405 -10.61 29.51 0.84
CA GLY A 405 -10.10 30.79 1.38
C GLY A 405 -9.62 30.75 2.83
N ASP A 406 -10.20 29.87 3.65
CA ASP A 406 -9.85 29.62 5.05
C ASP A 406 -9.03 28.32 5.24
N ALA A 407 -8.30 27.87 4.21
CA ALA A 407 -7.52 26.64 4.27
C ALA A 407 -6.52 26.64 5.43
N MET A 408 -6.53 25.54 6.17
CA MET A 408 -5.65 25.24 7.29
C MET A 408 -4.96 23.91 7.04
N GLU A 409 -3.64 23.88 7.23
CA GLU A 409 -2.88 22.64 7.26
C GLU A 409 -3.08 21.97 8.62
N VAL A 410 -3.28 20.66 8.60
CA VAL A 410 -3.41 19.81 9.79
C VAL A 410 -2.52 18.59 9.64
N GLU A 411 -1.83 18.25 10.72
CA GLU A 411 -1.09 16.99 10.85
C GLU A 411 -1.94 15.98 11.63
N PHE A 412 -1.90 14.74 11.19
CA PHE A 412 -2.69 13.64 11.77
C PHE A 412 -2.02 12.30 11.53
N GLY A 413 -2.37 11.31 12.36
CA GLY A 413 -1.72 10.02 12.35
C GLY A 413 -2.51 8.91 13.00
N ALA A 414 -2.12 7.69 12.68
CA ALA A 414 -2.58 6.45 13.28
C ALA A 414 -1.36 5.72 13.84
N SER A 415 -1.31 5.46 15.15
CA SER A 415 -0.14 4.86 15.80
C SER A 415 1.14 5.65 15.51
N ASP A 416 2.22 4.99 15.07
CA ASP A 416 3.50 5.62 14.70
C ASP A 416 3.49 6.28 13.29
N THR A 417 2.34 6.29 12.60
CA THR A 417 2.20 6.76 11.21
C THR A 417 1.62 8.17 11.16
N GLY A 418 2.15 9.03 10.29
CA GLY A 418 1.73 10.44 10.21
C GLY A 418 1.69 11.01 8.80
N SER A 419 0.68 11.85 8.53
CA SER A 419 0.54 12.62 7.31
C SER A 419 0.01 14.05 7.58
N ARG A 420 -0.07 14.84 6.51
CA ARG A 420 -0.56 16.22 6.55
C ARG A 420 -1.53 16.46 5.40
N GLY A 421 -2.56 17.24 5.67
CA GLY A 421 -3.56 17.63 4.69
C GLY A 421 -4.04 19.04 4.93
N TYR A 422 -4.82 19.56 3.99
CA TYR A 422 -5.44 20.88 4.07
C TYR A 422 -6.95 20.74 4.07
N CYS A 423 -7.62 21.54 4.90
CA CYS A 423 -9.08 21.62 4.94
C CYS A 423 -9.52 23.03 5.37
N SER A 424 -10.81 23.32 5.25
CA SER A 424 -11.43 24.55 5.74
C SER A 424 -11.37 24.60 7.27
N ALA A 425 -10.74 25.65 7.80
CA ALA A 425 -10.71 25.90 9.25
C ALA A 425 -12.13 26.03 9.83
N MET A 426 -13.06 26.65 9.09
CA MET A 426 -14.45 26.82 9.51
C MET A 426 -15.21 25.49 9.55
N ARG A 427 -15.09 24.66 8.51
CA ARG A 427 -15.76 23.34 8.51
C ARG A 427 -15.15 22.41 9.55
N LEU A 428 -13.84 22.47 9.75
CA LEU A 428 -13.17 21.73 10.81
C LEU A 428 -13.64 22.14 12.20
N TYR A 429 -13.77 23.45 12.45
CA TYR A 429 -14.36 23.95 13.70
C TYR A 429 -15.82 23.49 13.87
N GLY A 430 -16.59 23.48 12.79
CA GLY A 430 -17.98 22.98 12.79
C GLY A 430 -18.13 21.49 13.03
N ALA A 431 -17.05 20.70 12.84
CA ALA A 431 -17.03 19.26 13.13
C ALA A 431 -16.65 18.93 14.58
N ILE A 432 -16.33 19.93 15.41
CA ILE A 432 -16.11 19.73 16.85
C ILE A 432 -17.46 19.48 17.53
N ASP A 433 -17.55 18.40 18.32
CA ASP A 433 -18.77 18.04 19.04
C ASP A 433 -19.06 19.08 20.15
N PRO A 434 -20.25 19.72 20.17
CA PRO A 434 -20.59 20.69 21.20
C PRO A 434 -20.61 20.12 22.63
N ALA A 435 -20.76 18.80 22.80
CA ALA A 435 -20.68 18.13 24.09
C ALA A 435 -19.26 18.08 24.63
N TRP A 436 -18.23 17.96 23.78
CA TRP A 436 -16.83 18.05 24.21
C TRP A 436 -16.54 19.42 24.86
N ALA A 437 -17.02 20.51 24.23
CA ALA A 437 -16.83 21.87 24.74
C ALA A 437 -17.44 22.10 26.13
N LYS A 438 -18.46 21.32 26.52
CA LYS A 438 -19.09 21.41 27.86
C LYS A 438 -18.22 20.84 28.98
N GLY A 439 -17.21 20.03 28.66
CA GLY A 439 -16.29 19.44 29.64
C GLY A 439 -15.11 20.35 30.03
N LEU A 440 -14.95 21.48 29.35
CA LEU A 440 -13.88 22.44 29.62
C LEU A 440 -14.10 23.18 30.94
N SER A 441 -13.02 23.42 31.68
CA SER A 441 -13.07 24.18 32.94
C SER A 441 -13.57 25.60 32.73
N SER A 442 -14.27 26.12 33.75
CA SER A 442 -14.76 27.50 33.74
C SER A 442 -13.64 28.50 33.42
N GLY A 443 -13.79 29.23 32.30
CA GLY A 443 -12.81 30.21 31.81
C GLY A 443 -11.90 29.72 30.69
N VAL A 444 -11.92 28.43 30.35
CA VAL A 444 -11.28 27.91 29.15
C VAL A 444 -12.23 28.12 27.97
N VAL A 445 -11.80 28.92 27.01
CA VAL A 445 -12.54 29.19 25.77
C VAL A 445 -11.61 28.96 24.57
N PHE A 446 -12.19 28.53 23.47
CA PHE A 446 -11.52 28.40 22.18
C PHE A 446 -12.37 29.11 21.12
N SER A 447 -11.71 29.73 20.14
CA SER A 447 -12.37 30.54 19.11
C SER A 447 -12.20 30.02 17.69
N ASN A 448 -11.41 28.96 17.52
CA ASN A 448 -11.12 28.33 16.24
C ASN A 448 -10.57 26.91 16.44
N ALA A 449 -10.46 26.15 15.36
CA ALA A 449 -9.99 24.76 15.38
C ALA A 449 -8.57 24.63 15.96
N ARG A 450 -7.65 25.56 15.64
CA ARG A 450 -6.27 25.53 16.16
C ARG A 450 -6.23 25.67 17.68
N ALA A 451 -7.05 26.55 18.24
CA ALA A 451 -7.19 26.70 19.68
C ALA A 451 -7.77 25.44 20.33
N ALA A 452 -8.70 24.73 19.66
CA ALA A 452 -9.21 23.45 20.14
C ALA A 452 -8.13 22.36 20.16
N PHE A 453 -7.28 22.28 19.13
CA PHE A 453 -6.19 21.28 19.09
C PHE A 453 -5.11 21.47 20.15
N MET A 454 -4.96 22.69 20.68
CA MET A 454 -4.11 22.93 21.86
C MET A 454 -4.67 22.28 23.13
N LEU A 455 -5.96 21.92 23.15
CA LEU A 455 -6.66 21.32 24.28
C LEU A 455 -6.85 19.81 24.13
N CYS A 456 -7.05 19.30 22.92
CA CYS A 456 -7.23 17.88 22.62
C CYS A 456 -6.77 17.55 21.19
N HIS A 457 -5.99 16.49 21.02
CA HIS A 457 -5.58 15.98 19.72
C HIS A 457 -6.12 14.57 19.42
N GLU A 458 -6.83 13.93 20.34
CA GLU A 458 -7.55 12.68 20.07
C GLU A 458 -8.90 12.97 19.41
N PRO A 459 -9.11 12.61 18.12
CA PRO A 459 -10.34 12.96 17.40
C PRO A 459 -11.57 12.30 18.04
N LYS A 460 -11.44 11.07 18.57
CA LYS A 460 -12.51 10.33 19.24
C LYS A 460 -13.11 10.98 20.49
N ARG A 461 -12.40 11.95 21.06
CA ARG A 461 -12.84 12.69 22.25
C ARG A 461 -13.46 14.05 21.92
N MET A 462 -13.20 14.58 20.73
CA MET A 462 -13.49 15.97 20.39
C MET A 462 -14.39 16.15 19.17
N MET A 463 -14.29 15.27 18.19
CA MET A 463 -14.92 15.47 16.88
C MET A 463 -16.24 14.70 16.79
N ASP A 464 -17.29 15.31 16.23
CA ASP A 464 -18.45 14.55 15.76
C ASP A 464 -18.02 13.69 14.57
N PHE A 465 -18.08 12.37 14.74
CA PHE A 465 -17.50 11.47 13.74
C PHE A 465 -18.12 11.59 12.34
N PRO A 466 -19.46 11.66 12.14
CA PRO A 466 -20.04 11.88 10.82
C PRO A 466 -19.58 13.18 10.14
N ALA A 467 -19.60 14.31 10.85
CA ALA A 467 -19.13 15.59 10.30
C ALA A 467 -17.63 15.53 9.97
N PHE A 468 -16.83 14.93 10.85
CA PHE A 468 -15.40 14.74 10.65
C PHE A 468 -15.10 13.82 9.46
N ALA A 469 -15.82 12.70 9.32
CA ALA A 469 -15.63 11.77 8.23
C ALA A 469 -15.95 12.43 6.88
N SER A 470 -17.06 13.18 6.79
CA SER A 470 -17.40 13.91 5.57
C SER A 470 -16.35 14.96 5.21
N LEU A 471 -15.91 15.77 6.18
CA LEU A 471 -14.79 16.71 6.00
C LEU A 471 -13.52 15.99 5.51
N PHE A 472 -13.19 14.87 6.14
CA PHE A 472 -12.00 14.09 5.84
C PHE A 472 -12.03 13.58 4.41
N GLY A 473 -13.16 13.00 3.99
CA GLY A 473 -13.37 12.51 2.63
C GLY A 473 -13.30 13.61 1.57
N ARG A 474 -13.97 14.74 1.84
CA ARG A 474 -14.10 15.84 0.87
C ARG A 474 -12.87 16.72 0.73
N GLU A 475 -12.02 16.80 1.76
CA GLU A 475 -10.94 17.80 1.79
C GLU A 475 -9.58 17.23 2.17
N LEU A 476 -9.50 16.35 3.17
CA LEU A 476 -8.21 15.84 3.65
C LEU A 476 -7.65 14.74 2.74
N ILE A 477 -8.48 13.82 2.23
CA ILE A 477 -8.05 12.84 1.24
C ILE A 477 -7.55 13.53 -0.06
N PRO A 478 -8.34 14.39 -0.72
CA PRO A 478 -7.88 15.02 -1.97
C PRO A 478 -6.68 15.95 -1.75
N SER A 479 -6.56 16.64 -0.62
CA SER A 479 -5.38 17.49 -0.34
C SER A 479 -4.10 16.69 -0.12
N GLN A 480 -4.15 15.56 0.61
CA GLN A 480 -3.02 14.66 0.76
C GLN A 480 -2.53 14.14 -0.60
N LEU A 481 -3.47 13.68 -1.43
CA LEU A 481 -3.22 13.14 -2.77
C LEU A 481 -2.65 14.21 -3.71
N ALA A 482 -3.30 15.38 -3.80
CA ALA A 482 -2.84 16.48 -4.64
C ALA A 482 -1.45 16.97 -4.25
N ARG A 483 -1.12 16.97 -2.95
CA ARG A 483 0.22 17.34 -2.45
C ARG A 483 1.31 16.30 -2.79
N GLY A 484 0.92 15.08 -3.19
CA GLY A 484 1.85 13.98 -3.46
C GLY A 484 2.49 13.43 -2.19
N ARG A 485 1.74 13.36 -1.09
CA ARG A 485 2.22 12.74 0.16
C ARG A 485 2.47 11.25 -0.09
N SER A 486 3.58 10.71 0.42
CA SER A 486 3.86 9.27 0.27
C SER A 486 3.02 8.38 1.19
N LEU A 487 2.39 8.98 2.21
CA LEU A 487 1.45 8.31 3.11
C LEU A 487 0.09 9.01 3.02
N ILE A 488 -0.93 8.23 2.69
CA ILE A 488 -2.30 8.71 2.56
C ILE A 488 -3.18 7.94 3.53
N HIS A 489 -3.85 8.66 4.42
CA HIS A 489 -4.92 8.08 5.23
C HIS A 489 -6.25 8.29 4.51
N PHE A 490 -6.99 7.19 4.31
CA PHE A 490 -8.35 7.19 3.77
C PHE A 490 -9.41 6.92 4.83
N ASN A 491 -9.05 6.37 5.99
CA ASN A 491 -9.99 5.96 7.02
C ASN A 491 -9.84 6.83 8.29
N PRO A 492 -10.75 7.80 8.53
CA PRO A 492 -10.68 8.70 9.68
C PRO A 492 -10.93 7.97 11.01
N ALA A 493 -11.59 6.80 11.00
CA ALA A 493 -11.83 6.01 12.21
C ALA A 493 -10.54 5.41 12.81
N ARG A 494 -9.46 5.36 12.02
CA ARG A 494 -8.16 4.82 12.44
C ARG A 494 -7.22 5.86 13.04
N LEU A 495 -7.62 7.13 13.09
CA LEU A 495 -6.74 8.19 13.57
C LEU A 495 -6.70 8.23 15.09
N ASP A 496 -5.50 8.11 15.64
CA ASP A 496 -5.24 8.25 17.07
C ASP A 496 -4.94 9.71 17.44
N ALA A 497 -4.36 10.47 16.50
CA ALA A 497 -4.01 11.87 16.68
C ALA A 497 -4.43 12.72 15.48
N PHE A 498 -4.90 13.94 15.74
CA PHE A 498 -5.35 14.90 14.74
C PHE A 498 -5.12 16.35 15.22
N GLY A 499 -4.63 17.19 14.31
CA GLY A 499 -4.39 18.61 14.56
C GLY A 499 -3.09 18.90 15.31
N LEU A 500 -2.08 18.05 15.15
CA LEU A 500 -0.76 18.27 15.74
C LEU A 500 -0.11 19.56 15.16
N PRO A 501 0.65 20.33 15.98
CA PRO A 501 1.12 21.68 15.66
C PRO A 501 2.23 21.80 14.62
#